data_AF-A0A6J7VWN0-F1
#
_entry.id   AF-A0A6J7VWN0-F1
#
_cell.length_a   1.000
_cell.length_b   1.000
_cell.length_c   1.000
_cell.angle_alpha   90.00
_cell.angle_beta   90.00
_cell.angle_gamma   90.00
#
_symmetry.space_group_name_H-M   'P 1'
#
loop_
_entity.id
_entity.type
_entity.pdbx_description
1 polymer ?
#
loop_
_entity_poly.entity_id
_entity_poly.type
_entity_poly.pdbx_seq_one_letter_code
_entity_poly.pdbx_strand_id
1 'polypeptide(L)'
;MSLLPKSWSYSRRSVGVMLVVGVLAGLTVGGGVGVIAASSTKTVTVCANKTTNMLRYAKGGTCFSTETKVVLNQTGAKGASGAKGAKGATGARGATGAAGSSFTARSVCGVDGTTLCAVGVQGPGGGTVFYVDTEGRYNDFDYLEVAPADASSGVVWSTTTPHCGLSEDASCREAFVTTSGEALNHVAIGTGRAATAAIVARHDAGGVEKGDYAAGIADEYTTPTATDWFLPSKDELNEVCKYARNTGQAAGAGTACSGETLRSGFSSASYWSSSDDWSSSDDDARVWLQRFYNDLQIAVPKYDSGYVRPVRAF
;
A
#
# COMPACT_ATOMS: atom_id res chain seq x y z
N MET A 1 49.24 -13.49 -26.59
CA MET A 1 47.96 -13.06 -25.96
C MET A 1 47.16 -12.35 -27.05
N SER A 2 46.45 -13.14 -27.87
CA SER A 2 44.99 -13.32 -27.85
C SER A 2 44.23 -12.16 -28.48
N LEU A 3 43.93 -12.28 -29.78
CA LEU A 3 42.90 -11.49 -30.44
C LEU A 3 42.12 -12.35 -31.45
N LEU A 4 40.79 -12.25 -31.32
CA LEU A 4 39.70 -12.54 -32.27
C LEU A 4 39.06 -13.95 -32.26
N PRO A 5 37.73 -14.01 -32.01
CA PRO A 5 36.81 -14.94 -32.66
C PRO A 5 35.99 -14.22 -33.74
N LYS A 6 35.78 -14.88 -34.90
CA LYS A 6 34.94 -14.41 -36.00
C LYS A 6 33.82 -15.41 -36.31
N SER A 7 32.63 -14.83 -36.40
CA SER A 7 31.29 -15.28 -36.80
C SER A 7 31.12 -16.38 -37.86
N TRP A 8 30.01 -17.13 -37.74
CA TRP A 8 29.16 -17.48 -38.89
C TRP A 8 27.66 -17.55 -38.51
N SER A 9 26.78 -17.36 -39.50
CA SER A 9 25.40 -16.86 -39.39
C SER A 9 24.37 -17.84 -40.01
N TYR A 10 23.15 -17.83 -39.43
CA TYR A 10 21.78 -18.08 -39.95
C TYR A 10 21.47 -19.14 -41.03
N SER A 11 20.38 -19.90 -40.82
CA SER A 11 19.10 -19.74 -41.56
C SER A 11 18.07 -20.82 -41.22
N ARG A 12 16.86 -20.42 -40.80
CA ARG A 12 15.65 -21.27 -40.70
C ARG A 12 14.69 -20.92 -41.85
N ARG A 13 14.16 -21.93 -42.56
CA ARG A 13 13.02 -21.86 -43.50
C ARG A 13 11.97 -22.84 -42.99
N SER A 14 10.76 -22.44 -42.58
CA SER A 14 9.58 -22.03 -43.37
C SER A 14 9.04 -23.11 -44.31
N VAL A 15 7.98 -23.82 -43.90
CA VAL A 15 6.90 -24.31 -44.78
C VAL A 15 5.59 -24.20 -44.02
N GLY A 16 4.63 -23.49 -44.61
CA GLY A 16 3.26 -23.34 -44.11
C GLY A 16 2.26 -24.26 -44.82
N VAL A 17 1.15 -24.47 -44.11
CA VAL A 17 -0.25 -24.56 -44.55
C VAL A 17 -0.65 -25.60 -45.62
N MET A 18 -1.52 -26.54 -45.22
CA MET A 18 -2.71 -26.90 -46.02
C MET A 18 -3.88 -27.27 -45.09
N LEU A 19 -4.95 -26.50 -45.23
CA LEU A 19 -6.27 -26.64 -44.60
C LEU A 19 -7.03 -27.84 -45.17
N VAL A 20 -7.77 -28.58 -44.34
CA VAL A 20 -9.13 -29.01 -44.71
C VAL A 20 -10.05 -28.76 -43.52
N VAL A 21 -10.93 -27.77 -43.70
CA VAL A 21 -12.06 -27.46 -42.82
C VAL A 21 -13.18 -28.44 -43.15
N GLY A 22 -13.56 -29.26 -42.18
CA GLY A 22 -14.83 -30.00 -42.17
C GLY A 22 -15.69 -29.50 -41.01
N VAL A 23 -16.27 -28.31 -41.15
CA VAL A 23 -17.34 -27.85 -40.26
C VAL A 23 -18.61 -28.60 -40.68
N LEU A 24 -19.05 -29.56 -39.87
CA LEU A 24 -20.44 -29.93 -39.80
C LEU A 24 -21.02 -29.28 -38.55
N ALA A 25 -21.81 -28.24 -38.79
CA ALA A 25 -22.72 -27.67 -37.82
C ALA A 25 -23.73 -28.74 -37.42
N GLY A 26 -23.74 -29.08 -36.14
CA GLY A 26 -24.77 -29.90 -35.52
C GLY A 26 -24.88 -29.51 -34.05
N LEU A 27 -25.70 -28.50 -33.76
CA LEU A 27 -26.21 -28.30 -32.40
C LEU A 27 -26.98 -29.57 -32.02
N THR A 28 -26.41 -30.43 -31.18
CA THR A 28 -27.19 -31.23 -30.23
C THR A 28 -26.40 -31.40 -28.94
N VAL A 29 -27.13 -31.28 -27.84
CA VAL A 29 -26.65 -31.11 -26.48
C VAL A 29 -25.98 -32.39 -25.97
N GLY A 30 -24.75 -32.27 -25.44
CA GLY A 30 -24.21 -33.21 -24.45
C GLY A 30 -23.14 -34.20 -24.93
N GLY A 31 -21.87 -33.86 -24.64
CA GLY A 31 -20.87 -34.76 -24.05
C GLY A 31 -20.32 -35.94 -24.85
N GLY A 32 -19.04 -35.86 -25.22
CA GLY A 32 -18.16 -37.04 -25.30
C GLY A 32 -17.40 -37.19 -26.61
N VAL A 33 -16.24 -36.54 -26.72
CA VAL A 33 -15.22 -36.92 -27.72
C VAL A 33 -14.63 -38.25 -27.26
N GLY A 34 -15.01 -39.34 -27.94
CA GLY A 34 -14.44 -40.66 -27.72
C GLY A 34 -13.00 -40.71 -28.20
N VAL A 35 -12.05 -40.79 -27.28
CA VAL A 35 -10.66 -41.15 -27.61
C VAL A 35 -10.57 -42.67 -27.76
N ILE A 36 -10.19 -43.13 -28.95
CA ILE A 36 -9.88 -44.54 -29.21
C ILE A 36 -8.52 -44.82 -28.55
N ALA A 37 -8.52 -45.54 -27.43
CA ALA A 37 -7.27 -45.96 -26.80
C ALA A 37 -6.61 -47.07 -27.65
N ALA A 38 -5.38 -46.83 -28.10
CA ALA A 38 -4.55 -47.81 -28.78
C ALA A 38 -4.22 -48.97 -27.83
N SER A 39 -4.72 -50.18 -28.13
CA SER A 39 -4.41 -51.39 -27.37
C SER A 39 -2.95 -51.80 -27.61
N SER A 40 -2.09 -51.74 -26.59
CA SER A 40 -0.72 -52.23 -26.72
C SER A 40 -0.73 -53.75 -26.81
N THR A 41 -0.22 -54.33 -27.90
CA THR A 41 -0.16 -55.77 -28.16
C THR A 41 0.89 -56.54 -27.34
N LYS A 42 1.42 -55.93 -26.26
CA LYS A 42 2.48 -56.53 -25.44
C LYS A 42 1.89 -57.53 -24.46
N THR A 43 1.88 -58.81 -24.84
CA THR A 43 1.48 -59.92 -23.96
C THR A 43 2.64 -60.40 -23.09
N VAL A 44 2.37 -60.71 -21.82
CA VAL A 44 3.37 -61.26 -20.87
C VAL A 44 3.16 -62.76 -20.77
N THR A 45 4.20 -63.56 -20.99
CA THR A 45 4.14 -65.02 -20.79
C THR A 45 4.66 -65.40 -19.41
N VAL A 46 3.87 -66.19 -18.68
CA VAL A 46 4.26 -66.85 -17.43
C VAL A 46 4.14 -68.37 -17.59
N CYS A 47 4.98 -69.11 -16.87
CA CYS A 47 4.98 -70.57 -16.86
C CYS A 47 4.57 -71.06 -15.48
N ALA A 48 3.57 -71.93 -15.43
CA ALA A 48 3.06 -72.54 -14.21
C ALA A 48 3.63 -73.95 -14.06
N ASN A 49 4.28 -74.25 -12.94
CA ASN A 49 4.69 -75.62 -12.66
C ASN A 49 3.45 -76.51 -12.48
N LYS A 50 3.36 -77.63 -13.21
CA LYS A 50 2.16 -78.49 -13.24
C LYS A 50 1.87 -79.18 -11.91
N THR A 51 2.86 -79.35 -11.05
CA THR A 51 2.73 -80.08 -9.78
C THR A 51 2.55 -79.13 -8.61
N THR A 52 3.34 -78.06 -8.55
CA THR A 52 3.34 -77.13 -7.40
C THR A 52 2.49 -75.89 -7.62
N ASN A 53 2.00 -75.67 -8.84
CA ASN A 53 1.27 -74.46 -9.26
C ASN A 53 2.01 -73.13 -9.05
N MET A 54 3.32 -73.16 -8.78
CA MET A 54 4.11 -71.94 -8.69
C MET A 54 4.31 -71.32 -10.08
N LEU A 55 4.12 -70.01 -10.18
CA LEU A 55 4.25 -69.23 -11.41
C LEU A 55 5.62 -68.56 -11.47
N ARG A 56 6.29 -68.68 -12.63
CA ARG A 56 7.48 -67.89 -12.95
C ARG A 56 7.31 -67.10 -14.24
N TYR A 57 7.90 -65.91 -14.28
CA TYR A 57 7.94 -65.10 -15.49
C TYR A 57 8.91 -65.69 -16.52
N ALA A 58 8.47 -65.82 -17.77
CA ALA A 58 9.28 -66.36 -18.87
C ALA A 58 9.73 -65.24 -19.80
N LYS A 59 10.91 -64.66 -19.50
CA LYS A 59 11.51 -63.54 -20.24
C LYS A 59 11.75 -63.83 -21.75
N GLY A 60 11.73 -65.10 -22.17
CA GLY A 60 11.82 -65.55 -23.57
C GLY A 60 10.56 -66.25 -24.12
N GLY A 61 9.46 -66.31 -23.37
CA GLY A 61 8.19 -66.88 -23.84
C GLY A 61 8.10 -68.42 -23.91
N THR A 62 9.12 -69.15 -23.46
CA THR A 62 9.17 -70.62 -23.45
C THR A 62 9.11 -71.19 -22.02
N CYS A 63 8.41 -72.31 -21.87
CA CYS A 63 8.24 -73.03 -20.61
C CYS A 63 8.93 -74.40 -20.67
N PHE A 64 9.28 -74.96 -19.52
CA PHE A 64 9.79 -76.33 -19.44
C PHE A 64 8.66 -77.34 -19.69
N SER A 65 8.98 -78.58 -20.04
CA SER A 65 7.98 -79.64 -20.31
C SER A 65 7.10 -79.97 -19.10
N THR A 66 7.62 -79.76 -17.88
CA THR A 66 6.93 -79.90 -16.60
C THR A 66 6.08 -78.69 -16.22
N GLU A 67 5.97 -77.69 -17.11
CA GLU A 67 5.21 -76.47 -16.90
C GLU A 67 4.11 -76.29 -17.96
N THR A 68 3.12 -75.47 -17.63
CA THR A 68 2.05 -75.03 -18.53
C THR A 68 2.24 -73.55 -18.85
N LYS A 69 2.23 -73.19 -20.14
CA LYS A 69 2.37 -71.81 -20.60
C LYS A 69 1.05 -71.05 -20.46
N VAL A 70 1.11 -69.89 -19.81
CA VAL A 70 -0.03 -68.97 -19.66
C VAL A 70 0.38 -67.61 -20.21
N VAL A 71 -0.38 -67.10 -21.18
CA VAL A 71 -0.16 -65.78 -21.76
C VAL A 71 -1.21 -64.83 -21.19
N LEU A 72 -0.74 -63.78 -20.52
CA LEU A 72 -1.60 -62.75 -19.92
C LEU A 72 -1.76 -61.59 -20.92
N ASN A 73 -3.01 -61.26 -21.25
CA ASN A 73 -3.33 -60.21 -22.24
C ASN A 73 -4.43 -59.22 -21.82
N GLN A 74 -4.67 -58.96 -20.53
CA GLN A 74 -5.88 -58.23 -20.12
C GLN A 74 -5.59 -56.86 -19.51
N THR A 75 -6.11 -55.83 -20.17
CA THR A 75 -6.45 -54.54 -19.55
C THR A 75 -7.87 -54.69 -18.99
N GLY A 76 -8.04 -54.53 -17.66
CA GLY A 76 -9.37 -54.60 -17.05
C GLY A 76 -10.31 -53.50 -17.55
N ALA A 77 -11.61 -53.77 -17.59
CA ALA A 77 -12.61 -52.78 -18.00
C ALA A 77 -12.53 -51.51 -17.12
N LYS A 78 -12.56 -50.33 -17.74
CA LYS A 78 -12.60 -49.05 -17.03
C LYS A 78 -13.89 -48.98 -16.19
N GLY A 79 -13.76 -48.75 -14.88
CA GLY A 79 -14.89 -48.60 -13.98
C GLY A 79 -15.84 -47.47 -14.41
N ALA A 80 -17.14 -47.63 -14.14
CA ALA A 80 -18.15 -46.64 -14.49
C ALA A 80 -17.84 -45.27 -13.84
N SER A 81 -18.06 -44.19 -14.59
CA SER A 81 -17.89 -42.82 -14.08
C SER A 81 -18.81 -42.58 -12.88
N GLY A 82 -18.23 -42.08 -11.78
CA GLY A 82 -19.00 -41.71 -10.58
C GLY A 82 -20.07 -40.65 -10.87
N ALA A 83 -21.17 -40.70 -10.12
CA ALA A 83 -22.26 -39.72 -10.25
C ALA A 83 -21.73 -38.29 -10.10
N LYS A 84 -22.23 -37.37 -10.93
CA LYS A 84 -21.89 -35.95 -10.89
C LYS A 84 -22.25 -35.39 -9.51
N GLY A 85 -21.28 -34.80 -8.82
CA GLY A 85 -21.48 -34.16 -7.52
C GLY A 85 -22.57 -33.08 -7.58
N ALA A 86 -23.32 -32.92 -6.48
CA ALA A 86 -24.36 -31.90 -6.37
C ALA A 86 -23.80 -30.50 -6.69
N LYS A 87 -24.62 -29.66 -7.34
CA LYS A 87 -24.27 -28.25 -7.60
C LYS A 87 -24.04 -27.56 -6.27
N GLY A 88 -22.86 -26.97 -6.07
CA GLY A 88 -22.54 -26.19 -4.86
C GLY A 88 -23.56 -25.07 -4.65
N ALA A 89 -23.85 -24.74 -3.39
CA ALA A 89 -24.71 -23.62 -3.04
C ALA A 89 -24.20 -22.33 -3.71
N THR A 90 -25.12 -21.49 -4.20
CA THR A 90 -24.78 -20.16 -4.70
C THR A 90 -24.05 -19.40 -3.59
N GLY A 91 -22.82 -18.96 -3.84
CA GLY A 91 -22.05 -18.17 -2.89
C GLY A 91 -22.86 -16.97 -2.42
N ALA A 92 -22.67 -16.56 -1.16
CA ALA A 92 -23.29 -15.35 -0.64
C ALA A 92 -23.03 -14.18 -1.60
N ARG A 93 -24.07 -13.37 -1.87
CA ARG A 93 -23.91 -12.13 -2.62
C ARG A 93 -22.79 -11.34 -1.95
N GLY A 94 -21.74 -11.03 -2.72
CA GLY A 94 -20.65 -10.19 -2.22
C GLY A 94 -21.23 -8.92 -1.60
N ALA A 95 -20.59 -8.42 -0.53
CA ALA A 95 -21.00 -7.18 0.09
C ALA A 95 -21.23 -6.11 -0.99
N THR A 96 -22.34 -5.37 -0.88
CA THR A 96 -22.57 -4.21 -1.74
C THR A 96 -21.30 -3.36 -1.68
N GLY A 97 -20.66 -3.12 -2.82
CA GLY A 97 -19.50 -2.23 -2.88
C GLY A 97 -19.87 -0.90 -2.23
N ALA A 98 -18.92 -0.26 -1.55
CA ALA A 98 -19.13 1.05 -0.95
C ALA A 98 -19.86 1.95 -1.96
N ALA A 99 -20.90 2.66 -1.50
CA ALA A 99 -21.55 3.66 -2.33
C ALA A 99 -20.45 4.53 -2.93
N GLY A 100 -20.41 4.63 -4.26
CA GLY A 100 -19.44 5.48 -4.94
C GLY A 100 -19.54 6.87 -4.31
N SER A 101 -18.43 7.33 -3.74
CA SER A 101 -18.40 8.60 -3.05
C SER A 101 -18.88 9.68 -4.01
N SER A 102 -19.88 10.45 -3.58
CA SER A 102 -20.35 11.60 -4.31
C SER A 102 -19.38 12.78 -4.16
N PHE A 103 -18.07 12.53 -4.24
CA PHE A 103 -17.08 13.58 -4.28
C PHE A 103 -17.13 14.23 -5.66
N THR A 104 -17.93 15.27 -5.76
CA THR A 104 -17.80 16.21 -6.87
C THR A 104 -16.69 17.15 -6.47
N ALA A 105 -15.55 17.12 -7.15
CA ALA A 105 -14.49 18.10 -6.95
C ALA A 105 -15.08 19.51 -7.13
N ARG A 106 -15.24 20.24 -6.02
CA ARG A 106 -15.93 21.54 -5.99
C ARG A 106 -14.98 22.71 -6.14
N SER A 107 -13.70 22.51 -5.84
CA SER A 107 -12.74 23.61 -5.77
C SER A 107 -11.92 23.73 -7.04
N VAL A 108 -11.59 24.98 -7.37
CA VAL A 108 -10.73 25.33 -8.49
C VAL A 108 -9.34 25.70 -7.98
N CYS A 109 -8.34 25.13 -8.63
CA CYS A 109 -6.93 25.12 -8.33
C CYS A 109 -6.12 25.44 -9.59
N GLY A 110 -4.80 25.39 -9.47
CA GLY A 110 -3.85 25.73 -10.52
C GLY A 110 -3.49 27.21 -10.49
N VAL A 111 -2.36 27.54 -11.13
CA VAL A 111 -1.80 28.91 -11.17
C VAL A 111 -2.80 29.95 -11.70
N ASP A 112 -3.66 29.54 -12.64
CA ASP A 112 -4.67 30.40 -13.25
C ASP A 112 -6.05 30.29 -12.57
N GLY A 113 -6.19 29.40 -11.58
CA GLY A 113 -7.47 29.16 -10.89
C GLY A 113 -8.55 28.58 -11.80
N THR A 114 -8.18 27.73 -12.77
CA THR A 114 -9.11 27.11 -13.74
C THR A 114 -9.10 25.58 -13.75
N THR A 115 -8.21 24.94 -13.00
CA THR A 115 -8.04 23.48 -12.98
C THR A 115 -8.78 22.89 -11.79
N LEU A 116 -9.39 21.71 -11.91
CA LEU A 116 -9.95 21.05 -10.74
C LEU A 116 -8.84 20.67 -9.74
N CYS A 117 -9.11 20.87 -8.45
CA CYS A 117 -8.17 20.49 -7.40
C CYS A 117 -7.90 18.98 -7.40
N ALA A 118 -6.62 18.62 -7.42
CA ALA A 118 -6.13 17.25 -7.37
C ALA A 118 -4.72 17.23 -6.79
N VAL A 119 -4.27 16.08 -6.28
CA VAL A 119 -2.92 15.92 -5.74
C VAL A 119 -1.88 16.35 -6.78
N GLY A 120 -0.94 17.20 -6.36
CA GLY A 120 0.11 17.77 -7.21
C GLY A 120 -0.28 19.07 -7.93
N VAL A 121 -1.55 19.51 -7.87
CA VAL A 121 -1.99 20.79 -8.43
C VAL A 121 -1.81 21.89 -7.38
N GLN A 122 -1.50 23.11 -7.81
CA GLN A 122 -1.40 24.26 -6.91
C GLN A 122 -2.75 24.57 -6.26
N GLY A 123 -2.81 24.65 -4.94
CA GLY A 123 -3.99 25.07 -4.20
C GLY A 123 -4.14 26.61 -4.16
N PRO A 124 -5.28 27.12 -3.67
CA PRO A 124 -5.57 28.55 -3.64
C PRO A 124 -4.65 29.33 -2.70
N GLY A 125 -4.04 28.69 -1.69
CA GLY A 125 -3.01 29.30 -0.85
C GLY A 125 -1.65 29.41 -1.54
N GLY A 126 -1.53 28.93 -2.78
CA GLY A 126 -0.27 28.90 -3.53
C GLY A 126 0.61 27.70 -3.20
N GLY A 127 0.18 26.84 -2.27
CA GLY A 127 0.81 25.57 -1.94
C GLY A 127 0.48 24.48 -2.96
N THR A 128 0.88 23.24 -2.67
CA THR A 128 0.51 22.09 -3.52
C THR A 128 -0.45 21.19 -2.79
N VAL A 129 -1.57 20.82 -3.44
CA VAL A 129 -2.51 19.85 -2.89
C VAL A 129 -1.80 18.51 -2.71
N PHE A 130 -1.80 17.98 -1.49
CA PHE A 130 -1.19 16.66 -1.18
C PHE A 130 -2.24 15.63 -0.74
N TYR A 131 -3.44 16.07 -0.36
CA TYR A 131 -4.53 15.21 0.08
C TYR A 131 -5.87 15.70 -0.49
N VAL A 132 -6.73 14.74 -0.84
CA VAL A 132 -8.10 14.96 -1.31
C VAL A 132 -9.01 14.02 -0.53
N ASP A 133 -10.03 14.55 0.14
CA ASP A 133 -11.03 13.74 0.83
C ASP A 133 -12.08 13.20 -0.15
N THR A 134 -11.66 12.22 -0.94
CA THR A 134 -12.53 11.62 -1.96
C THR A 134 -13.73 10.88 -1.39
N GLU A 135 -13.81 10.66 -0.07
CA GLU A 135 -14.92 9.95 0.57
C GLU A 135 -15.83 10.87 1.39
N GLY A 136 -15.52 12.17 1.49
CA GLY A 136 -16.30 13.13 2.28
C GLY A 136 -16.36 12.74 3.76
N ARG A 137 -15.24 12.28 4.31
CA ARG A 137 -15.07 11.93 5.73
C ARG A 137 -15.03 13.16 6.63
N TYR A 138 -14.59 14.30 6.09
CA TYR A 138 -14.42 15.55 6.81
C TYR A 138 -15.47 16.57 6.35
N ASN A 139 -16.15 17.18 7.31
CA ASN A 139 -17.18 18.17 7.01
C ASN A 139 -16.60 19.58 6.76
N ASP A 140 -15.36 19.80 7.21
CA ASP A 140 -14.78 21.15 7.32
C ASP A 140 -13.77 21.46 6.21
N PHE A 141 -13.34 20.46 5.42
CA PHE A 141 -12.46 20.63 4.28
C PHE A 141 -12.57 19.46 3.29
N ASP A 142 -12.29 19.73 2.03
CA ASP A 142 -12.20 18.71 0.98
C ASP A 142 -10.73 18.44 0.58
N TYR A 143 -9.84 19.42 0.79
CA TYR A 143 -8.46 19.38 0.33
C TYR A 143 -7.50 19.84 1.42
N LEU A 144 -6.29 19.26 1.39
CA LEU A 144 -5.14 19.83 2.09
C LEU A 144 -4.03 20.19 1.10
N GLU A 145 -3.45 21.38 1.28
CA GLU A 145 -2.26 21.82 0.56
C GLU A 145 -1.08 22.02 1.51
N VAL A 146 0.12 21.74 1.01
CA VAL A 146 1.39 21.93 1.71
C VAL A 146 2.07 23.19 1.20
N ALA A 147 2.68 23.96 2.09
CA ALA A 147 3.36 25.20 1.77
C ALA A 147 4.39 25.02 0.63
N PRO A 148 4.63 26.04 -0.20
CA PRO A 148 5.59 25.96 -1.30
C PRO A 148 7.05 25.79 -0.84
N ALA A 149 7.38 26.22 0.39
CA ALA A 149 8.71 26.12 0.97
C ALA A 149 8.67 25.77 2.47
N ASP A 150 9.80 25.32 3.00
CA ASP A 150 9.97 25.12 4.44
C ASP A 150 9.91 26.50 5.12
N ALA A 151 9.06 26.64 6.13
CA ALA A 151 8.96 27.88 6.91
C ALA A 151 10.13 28.00 7.90
N SER A 152 10.72 26.87 8.30
CA SER A 152 11.94 26.81 9.09
C SER A 152 12.74 25.55 8.78
N SER A 153 14.06 25.68 8.79
CA SER A 153 15.03 24.59 8.60
C SER A 153 15.62 24.06 9.92
N GLY A 154 15.00 24.36 11.05
CA GLY A 154 15.45 23.90 12.35
C GLY A 154 14.95 24.78 13.48
N VAL A 155 13.92 24.33 14.17
CA VAL A 155 13.38 24.94 15.39
C VAL A 155 13.06 23.85 16.40
N VAL A 156 13.00 24.21 17.68
CA VAL A 156 12.45 23.33 18.72
C VAL A 156 10.93 23.18 18.53
N TRP A 157 10.38 22.07 19.00
CA TRP A 157 8.93 21.91 19.00
C TRP A 157 8.28 22.85 20.01
N SER A 158 8.92 23.04 21.17
CA SER A 158 8.46 23.92 22.25
C SER A 158 9.61 24.44 23.11
N THR A 159 9.36 25.56 23.81
CA THR A 159 10.32 26.23 24.71
C THR A 159 10.19 25.75 26.16
N THR A 160 11.05 26.25 27.06
CA THR A 160 11.00 25.99 28.52
C THR A 160 10.09 26.96 29.27
N THR A 161 9.30 27.77 28.56
CA THR A 161 8.42 28.76 29.18
C THR A 161 7.36 28.06 30.03
N PRO A 162 7.01 28.62 31.21
CA PRO A 162 5.92 28.11 32.05
C PRO A 162 4.54 28.27 31.36
N HIS A 163 3.47 27.78 32.00
CA HIS A 163 2.06 27.77 31.55
C HIS A 163 1.62 26.66 30.59
N CYS A 164 2.44 25.64 30.39
CA CYS A 164 2.05 24.45 29.64
C CYS A 164 1.79 23.28 30.57
N GLY A 165 0.58 22.71 30.54
CA GLY A 165 0.17 21.62 31.43
C GLY A 165 -0.92 22.04 32.41
N LEU A 166 -0.97 21.36 33.57
CA LEU A 166 -1.99 21.53 34.60
C LEU A 166 -1.62 22.55 35.70
N SER A 167 -0.35 22.97 35.76
CA SER A 167 0.13 23.98 36.73
C SER A 167 0.72 25.18 36.00
N GLU A 168 0.71 26.34 36.66
CA GLU A 168 1.27 27.58 36.12
C GLU A 168 2.78 27.45 35.82
N ASP A 169 3.53 26.75 36.66
CA ASP A 169 4.99 26.60 36.47
C ASP A 169 5.40 25.48 35.51
N ALA A 170 4.44 24.76 34.92
CA ALA A 170 4.78 23.61 34.10
C ALA A 170 5.38 24.05 32.75
N SER A 171 6.55 23.48 32.45
CA SER A 171 7.37 23.78 31.27
C SER A 171 6.73 23.22 30.01
N CYS A 172 6.64 24.02 28.95
CA CYS A 172 6.12 23.57 27.65
C CYS A 172 6.94 22.45 26.98
N ARG A 173 8.18 22.26 27.43
CA ARG A 173 9.07 21.18 26.96
C ARG A 173 8.80 19.84 27.65
N GLU A 174 8.27 19.86 28.87
CA GLU A 174 8.10 18.67 29.72
C GLU A 174 6.64 18.28 29.87
N ALA A 175 5.72 19.24 29.77
CA ALA A 175 4.30 19.00 29.86
C ALA A 175 3.67 18.65 28.50
N PHE A 176 2.62 17.84 28.55
CA PHE A 176 1.72 17.67 27.42
C PHE A 176 0.88 18.93 27.21
N VAL A 177 0.59 19.24 25.94
CA VAL A 177 -0.32 20.35 25.62
C VAL A 177 -1.78 19.94 25.89
N THR A 178 -2.04 18.64 25.95
CA THR A 178 -3.35 18.06 26.28
C THR A 178 -3.46 17.70 27.77
N THR A 179 -4.58 18.08 28.39
CA THR A 179 -4.93 17.67 29.75
C THR A 179 -5.59 16.29 29.69
N SER A 180 -4.96 15.29 30.30
CA SER A 180 -5.42 13.90 30.44
C SER A 180 -6.95 13.75 30.51
N GLY A 181 -7.59 13.41 29.39
CA GLY A 181 -9.03 13.13 29.34
C GLY A 181 -9.63 13.28 27.94
N GLU A 182 -9.10 14.20 27.14
CA GLU A 182 -9.49 14.38 25.73
C GLU A 182 -8.44 13.72 24.84
N ALA A 183 -8.39 12.39 24.88
CA ALA A 183 -7.63 11.59 23.94
C ALA A 183 -8.26 11.70 22.53
N LEU A 184 -8.13 12.87 21.92
CA LEU A 184 -8.07 13.03 20.48
C LEU A 184 -6.70 13.58 20.12
N ASN A 185 -5.63 12.99 20.72
CA ASN A 185 -4.22 13.11 20.33
C ASN A 185 -4.20 13.55 18.89
N HIS A 186 -3.90 14.83 18.62
CA HIS A 186 -4.16 15.50 17.35
C HIS A 186 -3.28 14.91 16.23
N VAL A 187 -3.57 13.66 15.92
CA VAL A 187 -2.82 12.68 15.14
C VAL A 187 -3.60 12.46 13.87
N ALA A 188 -4.92 12.29 13.97
CA ALA A 188 -5.78 12.05 12.83
C ALA A 188 -5.69 13.17 11.78
N ILE A 189 -5.96 12.80 10.53
CA ILE A 189 -6.15 13.78 9.45
C ILE A 189 -7.33 14.70 9.83
N GLY A 190 -7.16 16.00 9.59
CA GLY A 190 -8.11 17.06 9.95
C GLY A 190 -7.87 17.71 11.32
N THR A 191 -6.95 17.19 12.13
CA THR A 191 -6.76 17.68 13.50
C THR A 191 -5.61 18.69 13.68
N GLY A 192 -4.73 18.86 12.69
CA GLY A 192 -3.54 19.70 12.81
C GLY A 192 -3.85 21.18 13.07
N ARG A 193 -4.94 21.70 12.47
CA ARG A 193 -5.38 23.09 12.66
C ARG A 193 -5.74 23.38 14.11
N ALA A 194 -6.61 22.55 14.69
CA ALA A 194 -7.03 22.70 16.08
C ALA A 194 -5.86 22.50 17.06
N ALA A 195 -4.97 21.55 16.75
CA ALA A 195 -3.77 21.30 17.53
C ALA A 195 -2.83 22.51 17.55
N THR A 196 -2.57 23.08 16.38
CA THR A 196 -1.70 24.26 16.23
C THR A 196 -2.26 25.43 17.02
N ALA A 197 -3.57 25.70 16.91
CA ALA A 197 -4.22 26.75 17.68
C ALA A 197 -4.11 26.53 19.21
N ALA A 198 -4.26 25.28 19.68
CA ALA A 198 -4.10 24.96 21.10
C ALA A 198 -2.65 25.16 21.57
N ILE A 199 -1.65 24.74 20.79
CA ILE A 199 -0.24 24.93 21.10
C ILE A 199 0.10 26.43 21.16
N VAL A 200 -0.38 27.21 20.17
CA VAL A 200 -0.16 28.67 20.12
C VAL A 200 -0.81 29.36 21.31
N ALA A 201 -2.07 29.08 21.63
CA ALA A 201 -2.75 29.70 22.76
C ALA A 201 -2.03 29.44 24.11
N ARG A 202 -1.42 28.27 24.27
CA ARG A 202 -0.61 27.95 25.46
C ARG A 202 0.69 28.76 25.51
N HIS A 203 1.37 28.90 24.38
CA HIS A 203 2.59 29.68 24.28
C HIS A 203 2.33 31.19 24.44
N ASP A 204 1.22 31.69 23.91
CA ASP A 204 0.76 33.07 24.11
C ASP A 204 0.52 33.38 25.59
N ALA A 205 -0.05 32.43 26.35
CA ALA A 205 -0.25 32.58 27.79
C ALA A 205 1.09 32.71 28.57
N GLY A 206 2.16 32.09 28.06
CA GLY A 206 3.52 32.23 28.57
C GLY A 206 4.32 33.39 27.97
N GLY A 207 3.76 34.13 27.00
CA GLY A 207 4.44 35.23 26.31
C GLY A 207 5.59 34.78 25.40
N VAL A 208 5.50 33.60 24.79
CA VAL A 208 6.52 33.10 23.85
C VAL A 208 6.26 33.66 22.45
N GLU A 209 7.30 34.20 21.81
CA GLU A 209 7.22 34.67 20.43
C GLU A 209 6.99 33.49 19.46
N LYS A 210 6.10 33.68 18.48
CA LYS A 210 5.72 32.62 17.51
C LYS A 210 6.92 32.05 16.74
N GLY A 211 7.93 32.88 16.48
CA GLY A 211 9.16 32.47 15.80
C GLY A 211 10.03 31.46 16.56
N ASP A 212 9.79 31.23 17.86
CA ASP A 212 10.65 30.41 18.70
C ASP A 212 10.24 28.93 18.79
N TYR A 213 9.09 28.56 18.24
CA TYR A 213 8.56 27.20 18.32
C TYR A 213 7.79 26.77 17.07
N ALA A 214 7.74 25.46 16.81
CA ALA A 214 7.28 24.90 15.54
C ALA A 214 5.85 25.32 15.15
N ALA A 215 4.91 25.26 16.09
CA ALA A 215 3.51 25.62 15.83
C ALA A 215 3.34 27.12 15.58
N GLY A 216 4.07 27.97 16.29
CA GLY A 216 4.05 29.43 16.10
C GLY A 216 4.55 29.82 14.71
N ILE A 217 5.66 29.23 14.26
CA ILE A 217 6.19 29.45 12.90
C ILE A 217 5.16 29.05 11.83
N ALA A 218 4.47 27.93 12.03
CA ALA A 218 3.47 27.48 11.07
C ALA A 218 2.23 28.37 11.04
N ASP A 219 1.80 28.89 12.20
CA ASP A 219 0.66 29.78 12.37
C ASP A 219 0.93 31.20 11.82
N GLU A 220 2.17 31.69 11.93
CA GLU A 220 2.59 32.98 11.36
C GLU A 220 2.87 32.90 9.84
N TYR A 221 2.99 31.69 9.29
CA TYR A 221 3.27 31.51 7.87
C TYR A 221 2.13 32.07 7.02
N THR A 222 2.48 32.92 6.05
CA THR A 222 1.54 33.52 5.12
C THR A 222 2.06 33.44 3.69
N THR A 223 1.12 33.43 2.75
CA THR A 223 1.37 33.66 1.32
C THR A 223 0.55 34.89 0.89
N PRO A 224 0.76 35.43 -0.32
CA PRO A 224 -0.08 36.52 -0.82
C PRO A 224 -1.59 36.21 -0.87
N THR A 225 -1.98 34.92 -0.82
CA THR A 225 -3.37 34.47 -0.98
C THR A 225 -3.94 33.71 0.21
N ALA A 226 -3.14 33.38 1.23
CA ALA A 226 -3.60 32.65 2.40
C ALA A 226 -2.81 32.95 3.68
N THR A 227 -3.50 32.95 4.82
CA THR A 227 -2.94 33.21 6.15
C THR A 227 -3.35 32.19 7.20
N ASP A 228 -4.11 31.16 6.82
CA ASP A 228 -4.68 30.16 7.72
C ASP A 228 -3.88 28.83 7.68
N TRP A 229 -2.55 28.94 7.67
CA TRP A 229 -1.62 27.82 7.68
C TRP A 229 -1.45 27.27 9.10
N PHE A 230 -1.11 25.99 9.21
CA PHE A 230 -0.93 25.32 10.49
C PHE A 230 0.12 24.20 10.42
N LEU A 231 0.62 23.77 11.57
CA LEU A 231 1.53 22.64 11.67
C LEU A 231 0.71 21.35 11.51
N PRO A 232 1.07 20.46 10.56
CA PRO A 232 0.27 19.26 10.29
C PRO A 232 0.22 18.33 11.50
N SER A 233 -0.89 17.61 11.68
CA SER A 233 -0.95 16.45 12.57
C SER A 233 -0.01 15.34 12.09
N LYS A 234 0.22 14.33 12.94
CA LYS A 234 1.02 13.15 12.60
C LYS A 234 0.54 12.47 11.33
N ASP A 235 -0.76 12.23 11.18
CA ASP A 235 -1.28 11.54 9.99
C ASP A 235 -1.31 12.47 8.77
N GLU A 236 -1.55 13.77 8.93
CA GLU A 236 -1.39 14.76 7.85
C GLU A 236 0.06 14.82 7.36
N LEU A 237 1.02 14.80 8.28
CA LEU A 237 2.45 14.81 7.95
C LEU A 237 2.88 13.50 7.27
N ASN A 238 2.26 12.37 7.62
CA ASN A 238 2.42 11.12 6.89
C ASN A 238 1.93 11.25 5.44
N GLU A 239 0.80 11.92 5.19
CA GLU A 239 0.33 12.22 3.83
C GLU A 239 1.27 13.19 3.08
N VAL A 240 1.80 14.21 3.76
CA VAL A 240 2.84 15.09 3.17
C VAL A 240 4.07 14.27 2.77
N CYS A 241 4.49 13.31 3.60
CA CYS A 241 5.60 12.42 3.27
C CYS A 241 5.29 11.56 2.05
N LYS A 242 4.10 10.96 1.95
CA LYS A 242 3.68 10.17 0.76
C LYS A 242 3.76 11.00 -0.52
N TYR A 243 3.29 12.25 -0.45
CA TYR A 243 3.41 13.18 -1.57
C TYR A 243 4.87 13.49 -1.88
N ALA A 244 5.64 13.95 -0.89
CA ALA A 244 7.03 14.35 -1.03
C ALA A 244 7.94 13.22 -1.53
N ARG A 245 7.68 11.98 -1.13
CA ARG A 245 8.43 10.78 -1.51
C ARG A 245 7.95 10.11 -2.78
N ASN A 246 6.96 10.72 -3.45
CA ASN A 246 6.40 10.26 -4.72
C ASN A 246 5.92 8.79 -4.68
N THR A 247 5.18 8.41 -3.63
CA THR A 247 4.92 6.99 -3.35
C THR A 247 3.78 6.39 -4.16
N GLY A 248 2.80 7.21 -4.57
CA GLY A 248 1.56 6.73 -5.17
C GLY A 248 0.70 5.86 -4.24
N GLN A 249 1.00 5.85 -2.94
CA GLN A 249 0.25 5.12 -1.94
C GLN A 249 -1.16 5.71 -1.76
N ALA A 250 -2.11 4.86 -1.36
CA ALA A 250 -3.46 5.32 -1.02
C ALA A 250 -3.43 6.32 0.14
N ALA A 251 -4.31 7.32 0.04
CA ALA A 251 -4.47 8.32 1.07
C ALA A 251 -5.04 7.70 2.36
N GLY A 252 -4.58 8.19 3.52
CA GLY A 252 -5.09 7.80 4.83
C GLY A 252 -4.03 7.32 5.82
N ALA A 253 -4.35 7.51 7.11
CA ALA A 253 -3.49 7.22 8.26
C ALA A 253 -3.00 5.76 8.36
N GLY A 254 -3.78 4.80 7.86
CA GLY A 254 -3.49 3.37 8.01
C GLY A 254 -2.29 2.86 7.20
N THR A 255 -1.72 3.68 6.31
CA THR A 255 -0.55 3.33 5.51
C THR A 255 0.59 4.28 5.81
N ALA A 256 1.69 3.76 6.37
CA ALA A 256 2.90 4.53 6.57
C ALA A 256 3.55 4.91 5.24
N CYS A 257 4.10 6.12 5.19
CA CYS A 257 4.92 6.59 4.07
C CYS A 257 6.03 5.59 3.74
N SER A 258 6.17 5.24 2.47
CA SER A 258 7.28 4.42 1.97
C SER A 258 7.52 4.77 0.51
N GLY A 259 8.61 5.49 0.22
CA GLY A 259 8.93 5.92 -1.14
C GLY A 259 10.41 5.91 -1.44
N GLU A 260 10.78 6.55 -2.54
CA GLU A 260 12.17 6.58 -3.01
C GLU A 260 12.72 8.00 -3.05
N THR A 261 12.71 8.64 -4.22
CA THR A 261 13.36 9.95 -4.37
C THR A 261 12.43 11.06 -3.90
N LEU A 262 12.95 11.95 -3.06
CA LEU A 262 12.23 13.16 -2.66
C LEU A 262 11.99 14.08 -3.86
N ARG A 263 10.77 14.61 -3.95
CA ARG A 263 10.40 15.68 -4.88
C ARG A 263 11.24 16.92 -4.61
N SER A 264 11.53 17.68 -5.67
CA SER A 264 12.15 19.00 -5.53
C SER A 264 11.28 19.91 -4.64
N GLY A 265 11.95 20.72 -3.81
CA GLY A 265 11.29 21.61 -2.85
C GLY A 265 11.08 21.00 -1.46
N PHE A 266 11.43 19.73 -1.24
CA PHE A 266 11.50 19.12 0.09
C PHE A 266 12.95 18.83 0.49
N SER A 267 13.30 19.17 1.72
CA SER A 267 14.58 18.85 2.34
C SER A 267 14.59 17.42 2.88
N SER A 268 15.74 16.73 2.75
CA SER A 268 15.99 15.42 3.35
C SER A 268 16.24 15.54 4.86
N ALA A 269 15.19 15.91 5.61
CA ALA A 269 15.25 16.29 7.02
C ALA A 269 14.15 15.61 7.87
N SER A 270 14.08 15.98 9.15
CA SER A 270 13.00 15.60 10.07
C SER A 270 12.02 16.76 10.20
N TYR A 271 10.74 16.53 9.97
CA TYR A 271 9.69 17.56 10.02
C TYR A 271 8.79 17.36 11.23
N TRP A 272 8.47 18.45 11.91
CA TRP A 272 7.58 18.43 13.06
C TRP A 272 6.12 18.20 12.66
N SER A 273 5.40 17.50 13.53
CA SER A 273 3.93 17.51 13.55
C SER A 273 3.42 18.22 14.80
N SER A 274 2.14 18.56 14.83
CA SER A 274 1.45 19.12 15.99
C SER A 274 0.98 18.06 17.00
N SER A 275 1.43 16.81 16.88
CA SER A 275 0.95 15.70 17.71
C SER A 275 1.92 15.34 18.84
N ASP A 276 1.43 15.38 20.07
CA ASP A 276 2.08 14.76 21.22
C ASP A 276 2.00 13.22 21.13
N ASP A 277 3.00 12.53 21.69
CA ASP A 277 2.99 11.09 21.95
C ASP A 277 2.64 10.84 23.42
N TRP A 278 1.35 10.68 23.70
CA TRP A 278 0.83 10.38 25.03
C TRP A 278 1.28 9.01 25.58
N SER A 279 1.76 8.11 24.71
CA SER A 279 2.09 6.74 25.11
C SER A 279 3.41 6.61 25.86
N SER A 280 4.24 7.66 25.87
CA SER A 280 5.45 7.67 26.67
C SER A 280 5.10 7.87 28.14
N SER A 281 5.27 6.81 28.93
CA SER A 281 5.30 6.85 30.40
C SER A 281 6.56 7.51 30.96
N ASP A 282 7.43 8.02 30.08
CA ASP A 282 8.65 8.71 30.45
C ASP A 282 8.31 10.10 30.98
N ASP A 283 9.09 10.61 31.93
CA ASP A 283 8.95 11.96 32.49
C ASP A 283 9.16 13.08 31.44
N ASP A 284 9.57 12.73 30.21
CA ASP A 284 9.77 13.64 29.09
C ASP A 284 8.59 13.55 28.10
N ALA A 285 7.80 14.62 27.96
CA ALA A 285 6.79 14.70 26.91
C ALA A 285 7.43 14.60 25.52
N ARG A 286 6.97 13.63 24.72
CA ARG A 286 7.46 13.37 23.37
C ARG A 286 6.46 13.84 22.32
N VAL A 287 6.97 14.13 21.13
CA VAL A 287 6.20 14.65 19.99
C VAL A 287 6.58 13.95 18.71
N TRP A 288 5.61 13.78 17.83
CA TRP A 288 5.80 13.09 16.56
C TRP A 288 6.48 13.97 15.52
N LEU A 289 7.45 13.39 14.85
CA LEU A 289 8.06 13.92 13.63
C LEU A 289 8.07 12.87 12.53
N GLN A 290 8.25 13.33 11.30
CA GLN A 290 8.42 12.47 10.14
C GLN A 290 9.80 12.72 9.52
N ARG A 291 10.59 11.66 9.39
CA ARG A 291 11.88 11.70 8.69
C ARG A 291 11.63 11.49 7.21
N PHE A 292 12.07 12.44 6.39
CA PHE A 292 11.92 12.39 4.94
C PHE A 292 13.13 11.71 4.27
N TYR A 293 14.21 11.51 5.01
CA TYR A 293 15.41 10.81 4.54
C TYR A 293 15.31 9.27 4.63
N ASN A 294 14.38 8.73 5.43
CA ASN A 294 14.17 7.28 5.58
C ASN A 294 12.72 6.87 5.87
N ASP A 295 11.77 7.78 5.65
CA ASP A 295 10.31 7.57 5.76
C ASP A 295 9.79 7.17 7.13
N LEU A 296 10.64 7.22 8.15
CA LEU A 296 10.28 6.77 9.48
C LEU A 296 9.57 7.88 10.28
N GLN A 297 8.41 7.55 10.83
CA GLN A 297 7.70 8.39 11.78
C GLN A 297 8.02 7.95 13.21
N ILE A 298 8.51 8.86 14.04
CA ILE A 298 8.91 8.58 15.43
C ILE A 298 8.52 9.71 16.36
N ALA A 299 8.41 9.39 17.64
CA ALA A 299 8.29 10.37 18.71
C ALA A 299 9.65 10.68 19.33
N VAL A 300 9.97 11.96 19.48
CA VAL A 300 11.23 12.45 20.06
C VAL A 300 10.94 13.55 21.10
N PRO A 301 11.92 13.93 21.94
CA PRO A 301 11.73 15.02 22.89
C PRO A 301 11.45 16.37 22.20
N LYS A 302 10.66 17.23 22.86
CA LYS A 302 10.19 18.54 22.34
C LYS A 302 11.30 19.56 22.03
N TYR A 303 12.51 19.28 22.47
CA TYR A 303 13.65 20.19 22.36
C TYR A 303 14.65 19.82 21.28
N ASP A 304 14.43 18.72 20.58
CA ASP A 304 15.19 18.42 19.39
C ASP A 304 14.94 19.50 18.33
N SER A 305 15.79 19.56 17.31
CA SER A 305 15.62 20.48 16.18
C SER A 305 14.93 19.77 15.02
N GLY A 306 13.92 20.41 14.44
CA GLY A 306 13.19 19.89 13.29
C GLY A 306 12.68 20.99 12.36
N TYR A 307 12.37 20.59 11.13
CA TYR A 307 11.89 21.47 10.07
C TYR A 307 10.39 21.72 10.23
N VAL A 308 9.93 22.88 9.78
CA VAL A 308 8.52 23.25 9.76
C VAL A 308 8.07 23.41 8.32
N ARG A 309 7.11 22.58 7.92
CA ARG A 309 6.44 22.68 6.62
C ARG A 309 4.94 22.84 6.86
N PRO A 310 4.41 24.07 6.84
CA PRO A 310 3.01 24.32 7.13
C PRO A 310 2.08 23.67 6.08
N VAL A 311 0.88 23.33 6.52
CA VAL A 311 -0.22 22.86 5.66
C VAL A 311 -1.46 23.73 5.86
N ARG A 312 -2.41 23.63 4.94
CA ARG A 312 -3.66 24.39 4.95
C ARG A 312 -4.80 23.52 4.43
N ALA A 313 -5.99 23.71 5.00
CA ALA A 313 -7.21 22.99 4.62
C ALA A 313 -8.20 23.93 3.94
N PHE A 314 -8.88 23.46 2.87
CA PHE A 314 -9.86 24.24 2.10
C PHE A 314 -10.85 23.39 1.29
#